data_AF-K1XUG8-F1
#
_entry.id   AF-K1XUG8-F1
#
_cell.length_a   1.000
_cell.length_b   1.000
_cell.length_c   1.000
_cell.angle_alpha   90.00
_cell.angle_beta   90.00
_cell.angle_gamma   90.00
#
_symmetry.space_group_name_H-M   'P 1'
#
loop_
_entity.id
_entity.type
_entity.pdbx_description
1 polymer ?
#
loop_
_entity_poly.entity_id
_entity_poly.type
_entity_poly.pdbx_seq_one_letter_code
_entity_poly.pdbx_strand_id
1 'polypeptide(L)'
;MATIKAAEAAADITTTPASTSEEPPPPYIASTLPPNPGFCELAFRERHDNKIAGGGMRAAQYFAPCKACAFQCGDEIPAVYKQGWLDWVDPSVNFRWESHVAVGAASELKKDHGNEDGSETPEMLGCWICWEYEHVWKEPMGVEEWYKHMRRHFFVEGYRICKGKTGAMQRRRNCEVAGHCPKIHS
;
A
#
# COMPACT_ATOMS: atom_id res chain seq x y z
N MET A 1 22.41 36.11 46.59
CA MET A 1 22.93 35.51 45.34
C MET A 1 21.77 34.87 44.61
N ALA A 2 21.34 35.49 43.51
CA ALA A 2 20.35 34.95 42.60
C ALA A 2 21.07 34.32 41.42
N THR A 3 20.69 33.10 41.03
CA THR A 3 20.47 32.75 39.61
C THR A 3 19.73 31.42 39.47
N ILE A 4 18.58 31.59 38.84
CA ILE A 4 17.64 30.68 38.18
C ILE A 4 18.32 29.65 37.27
N LYS A 5 17.83 28.39 37.27
CA LYS A 5 17.79 27.41 36.16
C LYS A 5 16.95 26.20 36.65
N ALA A 6 16.00 25.62 35.94
CA ALA A 6 15.77 25.57 34.50
C ALA A 6 14.28 25.68 34.17
N ALA A 7 14.01 26.23 32.99
CA ALA A 7 12.70 26.46 32.42
C ALA A 7 12.00 25.16 32.04
N GLU A 8 10.69 25.14 32.27
CA GLU A 8 9.72 24.39 31.49
C GLU A 8 9.85 24.75 30.01
N ALA A 9 9.87 23.73 29.15
CA ALA A 9 9.37 23.84 27.78
C ALA A 9 8.68 22.51 27.46
N ALA A 10 7.39 22.50 27.79
CA ALA A 10 6.44 21.52 27.31
C ALA A 10 6.17 21.74 25.81
N ALA A 11 5.73 20.67 25.16
CA ALA A 11 5.04 20.62 23.88
C ALA A 11 5.89 20.92 22.63
N ASP A 12 6.38 19.85 22.02
CA ASP A 12 6.42 19.76 20.56
C ASP A 12 5.37 18.74 20.13
N ILE A 13 4.10 19.16 20.20
CA ILE A 13 3.00 18.45 19.57
C ILE A 13 3.18 18.71 18.08
N THR A 14 3.79 17.76 17.38
CA THR A 14 3.91 17.77 15.93
C THR A 14 2.52 17.96 15.35
N THR A 15 2.26 19.21 14.95
CA THR A 15 1.01 19.64 14.39
C THR A 15 0.90 18.94 13.04
N THR A 16 -0.01 17.98 12.95
CA THR A 16 -0.43 17.38 11.69
C THR A 16 -0.83 18.52 10.75
N PRO A 17 -0.24 18.67 9.55
CA PRO A 17 -0.79 19.60 8.59
C PRO A 17 -2.19 19.09 8.24
N ALA A 18 -3.22 19.81 8.67
CA ALA A 18 -4.58 19.59 8.23
C ALA A 18 -4.60 19.86 6.72
N SER A 19 -4.70 18.79 5.93
CA SER A 19 -4.95 18.89 4.51
C SER A 19 -6.25 19.68 4.30
N THR A 20 -6.15 20.82 3.62
CA THR A 20 -7.28 21.76 3.37
C THR A 20 -8.20 21.29 2.23
N SER A 21 -8.02 20.08 1.72
CA SER A 21 -8.93 19.48 0.74
C SER A 21 -10.03 18.71 1.47
N GLU A 22 -11.23 19.31 1.58
CA GLU A 22 -12.44 18.59 2.03
C GLU A 22 -12.89 17.53 1.03
N GLU A 23 -12.49 17.69 -0.24
CA GLU A 23 -12.82 16.75 -1.30
C GLU A 23 -11.77 15.62 -1.33
N PRO A 24 -12.19 14.34 -1.21
CA PRO A 24 -11.29 13.23 -1.46
C PRO A 24 -10.76 13.33 -2.89
N PRO A 25 -9.52 12.89 -3.17
CA PRO A 25 -9.04 12.84 -4.55
C PRO A 25 -10.10 12.13 -5.41
N PRO A 26 -10.44 12.70 -6.58
CA PRO A 26 -11.61 12.32 -7.36
C PRO A 26 -11.69 10.81 -7.60
N PRO A 27 -12.90 10.24 -7.66
CA PRO A 27 -13.07 8.81 -7.77
C PRO A 27 -12.54 8.32 -9.12
N TYR A 28 -11.72 7.27 -9.04
CA TYR A 28 -11.61 6.15 -9.98
C TYR A 28 -12.40 6.31 -11.30
N ILE A 29 -11.72 6.72 -12.39
CA ILE A 29 -12.24 6.54 -13.74
C ILE A 29 -11.62 5.26 -14.31
N ALA A 30 -12.36 4.16 -14.21
CA ALA A 30 -11.94 2.85 -14.72
C ALA A 30 -11.49 2.88 -16.18
N SER A 31 -12.09 3.76 -16.99
CA SER A 31 -11.90 3.84 -18.43
C SER A 31 -10.63 4.57 -18.87
N THR A 32 -9.84 5.13 -17.94
CA THR A 32 -8.61 5.89 -18.27
C THR A 32 -7.37 5.36 -17.59
N LEU A 33 -7.41 4.14 -17.02
CA LEU A 33 -6.23 3.57 -16.39
C LEU A 33 -5.10 3.41 -17.42
N PRO A 34 -3.86 3.80 -17.08
CA PRO A 34 -2.71 3.52 -17.92
C PRO A 34 -2.58 2.00 -18.18
N PRO A 35 -1.75 1.57 -19.14
CA PRO A 35 -1.38 0.16 -19.24
C PRO A 35 -0.64 -0.29 -17.97
N ASN A 36 -0.66 -1.60 -17.69
CA ASN A 36 0.07 -2.18 -16.57
C ASN A 36 1.56 -1.72 -16.60
N PRO A 37 2.02 -0.97 -15.59
CA PRO A 37 3.33 -0.31 -15.59
C PRO A 37 4.48 -1.24 -15.20
N GLY A 38 4.19 -2.49 -14.78
CA GLY A 38 5.21 -3.42 -14.29
C GLY A 38 4.74 -4.35 -13.16
N PHE A 39 3.48 -4.27 -12.73
CA PHE A 39 2.91 -5.27 -11.83
C PHE A 39 2.92 -6.66 -12.50
N CYS A 40 3.03 -7.71 -11.67
CA CYS A 40 2.81 -9.04 -12.19
C CYS A 40 1.40 -9.14 -12.79
N GLU A 41 1.26 -9.85 -13.91
CA GLU A 41 -0.02 -9.98 -14.62
C GLU A 41 -1.14 -10.53 -13.72
N LEU A 42 -0.83 -11.50 -12.86
CA LEU A 42 -1.83 -12.05 -11.93
C LEU A 42 -2.18 -11.06 -10.81
N ALA A 43 -1.21 -10.29 -10.31
CA ALA A 43 -1.47 -9.18 -9.38
C ALA A 43 -2.41 -8.15 -10.00
N PHE A 44 -2.10 -7.79 -11.24
CA PHE A 44 -2.84 -6.80 -12.00
C PHE A 44 -4.28 -7.25 -12.23
N ARG A 45 -4.46 -8.50 -12.70
CA ARG A 45 -5.78 -9.09 -12.94
C ARG A 45 -6.60 -9.24 -11.67
N GLU A 46 -6.01 -9.74 -10.58
CA GLU A 46 -6.68 -9.92 -9.30
C GLU A 46 -7.32 -8.62 -8.79
N ARG A 47 -6.64 -7.50 -8.96
CA ARG A 47 -7.16 -6.18 -8.57
C ARG A 47 -8.38 -5.74 -9.36
N HIS A 48 -8.50 -6.18 -10.62
CA HIS A 48 -9.71 -6.00 -11.41
C HIS A 48 -10.81 -6.99 -11.02
N ASP A 49 -10.46 -8.25 -10.78
CA ASP A 49 -11.41 -9.29 -10.36
C ASP A 49 -12.01 -8.99 -8.99
N ASN A 50 -11.27 -8.34 -8.10
CA ASN A 50 -11.73 -7.86 -6.79
C ASN A 50 -12.78 -6.76 -6.83
N LYS A 51 -13.13 -6.27 -8.03
CA LYS A 51 -14.25 -5.36 -8.26
C LYS A 51 -15.57 -6.11 -8.49
N ILE A 52 -15.51 -7.41 -8.82
CA ILE A 52 -16.67 -8.22 -9.18
C ILE A 52 -17.09 -9.08 -7.97
N ALA A 53 -18.40 -9.16 -7.71
CA ALA A 53 -18.94 -10.01 -6.66
C ALA A 53 -18.58 -11.49 -6.93
N GLY A 54 -17.94 -12.15 -5.97
CA GLY A 54 -17.44 -13.52 -6.11
C GLY A 54 -16.15 -13.67 -6.94
N GLY A 55 -15.62 -12.59 -7.50
CA GLY A 55 -14.32 -12.55 -8.18
C GLY A 55 -13.15 -12.55 -7.20
N GLY A 56 -11.93 -12.71 -7.75
CA GLY A 56 -10.68 -12.70 -7.01
C GLY A 56 -10.42 -13.94 -6.15
N MET A 57 -9.25 -13.99 -5.55
CA MET A 57 -8.77 -15.11 -4.75
C MET A 57 -9.40 -15.17 -3.35
N ARG A 58 -9.40 -16.37 -2.76
CA ARG A 58 -9.76 -16.62 -1.35
C ARG A 58 -8.58 -16.26 -0.45
N ALA A 59 -8.86 -15.94 0.83
CA ALA A 59 -7.85 -15.50 1.79
C ALA A 59 -6.61 -16.40 1.88
N ALA A 60 -6.78 -17.72 1.91
CA ALA A 60 -5.66 -18.67 2.00
C ALA A 60 -4.75 -18.68 0.75
N GLN A 61 -5.24 -18.20 -0.40
CA GLN A 61 -4.49 -18.24 -1.66
C GLN A 61 -3.44 -17.12 -1.76
N TYR A 62 -3.59 -16.02 -1.01
CA TYR A 62 -2.61 -14.92 -1.04
C TYR A 62 -1.26 -15.29 -0.40
N PHE A 63 -1.23 -16.31 0.45
CA PHE A 63 0.00 -16.81 1.06
C PHE A 63 0.70 -17.89 0.22
N ALA A 64 0.05 -18.37 -0.85
CA ALA A 64 0.66 -19.31 -1.77
C ALA A 64 1.56 -18.57 -2.77
N PRO A 65 2.66 -19.19 -3.25
CA PRO A 65 3.48 -18.62 -4.30
C PRO A 65 2.65 -18.27 -5.54
N CYS A 66 2.89 -17.08 -6.08
CA CYS A 66 2.25 -16.60 -7.29
C CYS A 66 2.60 -17.53 -8.45
N LYS A 67 1.58 -18.06 -9.14
CA LYS A 67 1.77 -19.03 -10.23
C LYS A 67 2.48 -18.44 -11.45
N ALA A 68 2.55 -17.12 -11.58
CA ALA A 68 3.19 -16.44 -12.72
C ALA A 68 4.65 -16.05 -12.46
N CYS A 69 5.02 -15.71 -11.21
CA CYS A 69 6.36 -15.18 -10.91
C CYS A 69 6.98 -15.72 -9.61
N ALA A 70 6.36 -16.71 -8.98
CA ALA A 70 6.75 -17.31 -7.71
C ALA A 70 6.78 -16.36 -6.49
N PHE A 71 6.35 -15.09 -6.63
CA PHE A 71 6.19 -14.15 -5.52
C PHE A 71 5.38 -14.76 -4.38
N GLN A 72 5.88 -14.70 -3.16
CA GLN A 72 5.17 -15.14 -1.97
C GLN A 72 4.97 -13.94 -1.03
N CYS A 73 3.73 -13.69 -0.65
CA CYS A 73 3.40 -12.57 0.23
C CYS A 73 3.68 -12.94 1.69
N GLY A 74 4.53 -12.18 2.37
CA GLY A 74 4.65 -12.23 3.82
C GLY A 74 3.40 -11.69 4.55
N ASP A 75 3.27 -12.07 5.81
CA ASP A 75 2.20 -11.66 6.72
C ASP A 75 2.62 -10.52 7.69
N GLU A 76 3.91 -10.20 7.75
CA GLU A 76 4.43 -9.17 8.63
C GLU A 76 4.20 -7.75 8.13
N ILE A 77 3.84 -6.85 9.05
CA ILE A 77 3.73 -5.40 8.83
C ILE A 77 4.85 -4.71 9.62
N PRO A 78 5.83 -4.08 8.94
CA PRO A 78 6.94 -3.39 9.58
C PRO A 78 6.49 -2.34 10.60
N ALA A 79 7.23 -2.23 11.72
CA ALA A 79 6.91 -1.29 12.80
C ALA A 79 6.86 0.18 12.34
N VAL A 80 7.68 0.54 11.35
CA VAL A 80 7.73 1.90 10.78
C VAL A 80 6.38 2.35 10.21
N TYR A 81 5.56 1.43 9.71
CA TYR A 81 4.21 1.74 9.22
C TYR A 81 3.30 2.27 10.34
N LYS A 82 3.45 1.72 11.54
CA LYS A 82 2.58 1.96 12.70
C LYS A 82 3.08 3.09 13.60
N GLN A 83 4.33 3.51 13.41
CA GLN A 83 5.00 4.45 14.30
C GLN A 83 4.22 5.78 14.39
N GLY A 84 3.83 6.15 15.62
CA GLY A 84 3.10 7.39 15.91
C GLY A 84 1.67 7.44 15.37
N TRP A 85 1.13 6.34 14.85
CA TRP A 85 -0.23 6.28 14.29
C TRP A 85 -1.09 5.32 15.13
N LEU A 86 -1.85 5.88 16.08
CA LEU A 86 -2.60 5.10 17.08
C LEU A 86 -3.78 4.31 16.49
N ASP A 87 -4.43 4.84 15.46
CA ASP A 87 -5.62 4.27 14.80
C ASP A 87 -5.32 3.74 13.38
N TRP A 88 -4.07 3.28 13.20
CA TRP A 88 -3.58 2.76 11.93
C TRP A 88 -4.46 1.65 11.38
N VAL A 89 -4.43 1.54 10.06
CA VAL A 89 -5.26 0.58 9.33
C VAL A 89 -4.36 -0.43 8.68
N ASP A 90 -4.70 -1.70 8.88
CA ASP A 90 -3.98 -2.80 8.27
C ASP A 90 -4.20 -2.85 6.76
N PRO A 91 -3.15 -2.62 5.93
CA PRO A 91 -3.21 -2.94 4.52
C PRO A 91 -3.40 -4.44 4.39
N SER A 92 -4.58 -4.86 3.94
CA SER A 92 -4.91 -6.27 3.86
C SER A 92 -3.85 -7.04 3.05
N VAL A 93 -3.63 -8.31 3.37
CA VAL A 93 -2.74 -9.19 2.58
C VAL A 93 -3.07 -9.18 1.08
N ASN A 94 -4.35 -9.02 0.71
CA ASN A 94 -4.77 -8.84 -0.67
C ASN A 94 -4.13 -7.60 -1.31
N PHE A 95 -4.14 -6.47 -0.60
CA PHE A 95 -3.58 -5.21 -1.09
C PHE A 95 -2.07 -5.33 -1.35
N ARG A 96 -1.33 -5.97 -0.43
CA ARG A 96 0.10 -6.27 -0.62
C ARG A 96 0.31 -7.23 -1.78
N TRP A 97 -0.49 -8.29 -1.87
CA TRP A 97 -0.40 -9.25 -2.95
C TRP A 97 -0.69 -8.60 -4.30
N GLU A 98 -1.75 -7.80 -4.44
CA GLU A 98 -2.02 -7.06 -5.68
C GLU A 98 -0.86 -6.12 -6.06
N SER A 99 -0.09 -5.64 -5.09
CA SER A 99 1.04 -4.73 -5.31
C SER A 99 2.30 -5.38 -5.86
N HIS A 100 2.37 -6.70 -5.98
CA HIS A 100 3.63 -7.35 -6.37
C HIS A 100 4.01 -7.13 -7.84
N VAL A 101 5.32 -7.01 -8.07
CA VAL A 101 5.90 -6.92 -9.41
C VAL A 101 6.57 -8.24 -9.81
N ALA A 102 6.65 -8.51 -11.10
CA ALA A 102 7.31 -9.72 -11.60
C ALA A 102 8.83 -9.62 -11.45
N VAL A 103 9.48 -10.73 -11.09
CA VAL A 103 10.93 -10.80 -10.84
C VAL A 103 11.76 -10.41 -12.06
N GLY A 104 11.25 -10.58 -13.29
CA GLY A 104 11.90 -10.08 -14.50
C GLY A 104 12.13 -8.56 -14.48
N ALA A 105 11.11 -7.79 -14.11
CA ALA A 105 11.19 -6.34 -13.96
C ALA A 105 12.01 -5.92 -12.71
N ALA A 106 11.95 -6.70 -11.63
CA ALA A 106 12.76 -6.46 -10.43
C ALA A 106 14.25 -6.77 -10.61
N SER A 107 14.60 -7.73 -11.50
CA SER A 107 15.98 -8.14 -11.77
C SER A 107 16.77 -7.10 -12.58
N GLU A 108 16.09 -6.32 -13.41
CA GLU A 108 16.74 -5.22 -14.14
C GLU A 108 17.13 -4.07 -13.20
N LEU A 109 16.34 -3.83 -12.15
CA LEU A 109 16.65 -2.86 -11.08
C LEU A 109 17.76 -3.32 -10.13
N LYS A 110 18.09 -4.62 -10.11
CA LYS A 110 19.12 -5.20 -9.23
C LYS A 110 20.53 -5.15 -9.79
N LYS A 111 20.73 -4.79 -11.07
CA LYS A 111 22.08 -4.76 -11.66
C LYS A 111 23.01 -3.72 -11.02
N ASP A 112 22.47 -2.76 -10.26
CA ASP A 112 23.27 -1.76 -9.54
C ASP A 112 23.61 -2.12 -8.09
N HIS A 113 23.02 -3.19 -7.53
CA HIS A 113 23.25 -3.62 -6.15
C HIS A 113 23.55 -5.11 -6.08
N GLY A 114 24.81 -5.44 -6.40
CA GLY A 114 25.34 -6.81 -6.38
C GLY A 114 25.05 -7.52 -5.07
N ASN A 115 24.19 -8.54 -5.13
CA ASN A 115 24.07 -9.55 -4.10
C ASN A 115 23.83 -10.89 -4.79
N GLU A 116 24.94 -11.57 -5.07
CA GLU A 116 24.99 -12.98 -5.40
C GLU A 116 24.95 -13.76 -4.09
N ASP A 117 23.76 -14.04 -3.59
CA ASP A 117 23.58 -15.14 -2.65
C ASP A 117 22.21 -15.76 -2.91
N GLY A 118 22.13 -17.09 -2.81
CA GLY A 118 20.97 -17.92 -3.16
C GLY A 118 19.71 -17.71 -2.30
N SER A 119 19.53 -16.51 -1.76
CA SER A 119 18.40 -16.02 -1.00
C SER A 119 17.13 -15.95 -1.84
N GLU A 120 16.01 -16.31 -1.21
CA GLU A 120 14.66 -16.12 -1.73
C GLU A 120 14.53 -14.73 -2.38
N THR A 121 13.92 -14.68 -3.57
CA THR A 121 13.76 -13.42 -4.28
C THR A 121 13.01 -12.43 -3.39
N PRO A 122 13.60 -11.26 -3.06
CA PRO A 122 12.97 -10.32 -2.15
C PRO A 122 11.67 -9.82 -2.74
N GLU A 123 10.66 -9.70 -1.87
CA GLU A 123 9.37 -9.13 -2.22
C GLU A 123 9.52 -7.69 -2.71
N MET A 124 9.20 -7.48 -3.99
CA MET A 124 9.18 -6.15 -4.62
C MET A 124 7.73 -5.75 -4.91
N LEU A 125 7.38 -4.53 -4.51
CA LEU A 125 6.01 -4.02 -4.51
C LEU A 125 5.93 -2.65 -5.20
N GLY A 126 4.96 -2.48 -6.10
CA GLY A 126 4.59 -1.18 -6.68
C GLY A 126 3.48 -0.49 -5.88
N CYS A 127 3.35 0.83 -6.05
CA CYS A 127 2.27 1.60 -5.42
C CYS A 127 1.11 1.81 -6.39
N TRP A 128 -0.02 1.14 -6.13
CA TRP A 128 -1.23 1.35 -6.91
C TRP A 128 -1.88 2.71 -6.70
N ILE A 129 -1.66 3.35 -5.55
CA ILE A 129 -2.22 4.68 -5.30
C ILE A 129 -1.54 5.70 -6.22
N CYS A 130 -0.20 5.77 -6.21
CA CYS A 130 0.53 6.62 -7.16
C CYS A 130 0.15 6.32 -8.62
N TRP A 131 0.04 5.05 -8.99
CA TRP A 131 -0.25 4.71 -10.38
C TRP A 131 -1.69 5.03 -10.79
N GLU A 132 -2.70 4.68 -9.99
CA GLU A 132 -4.10 4.92 -10.37
C GLU A 132 -4.59 6.34 -10.12
N TYR A 133 -4.16 6.97 -9.02
CA TYR A 133 -4.69 8.27 -8.60
C TYR A 133 -3.82 9.41 -9.11
N GLU A 134 -2.50 9.22 -9.11
CA GLU A 134 -1.54 10.25 -9.50
C GLU A 134 -1.04 10.06 -10.94
N HIS A 135 -1.37 8.93 -11.59
CA HIS A 135 -0.86 8.54 -12.91
C HIS A 135 0.69 8.48 -12.96
N VAL A 136 1.32 8.14 -11.83
CA VAL A 136 2.78 8.05 -11.67
C VAL A 136 3.19 6.62 -11.30
N TRP A 137 4.03 6.01 -12.14
CA TRP A 137 4.74 4.79 -11.74
C TRP A 137 5.95 5.14 -10.89
N LYS A 138 5.94 4.68 -9.63
CA LYS A 138 7.12 4.70 -8.76
C LYS A 138 7.89 3.41 -8.99
N GLU A 139 9.22 3.49 -8.89
CA GLU A 139 10.06 2.30 -8.93
C GLU A 139 9.61 1.29 -7.86
N PRO A 140 9.61 -0.02 -8.18
CA PRO A 140 9.30 -1.06 -7.21
C PRO A 140 10.14 -0.93 -5.95
N MET A 141 9.48 -1.06 -4.81
CA MET A 141 10.09 -0.92 -3.48
C MET A 141 10.17 -2.28 -2.81
N GLY A 142 11.20 -2.49 -2.00
CA GLY A 142 11.19 -3.56 -1.00
C GLY A 142 10.08 -3.32 0.03
N VAL A 143 9.71 -4.37 0.77
CA VAL A 143 8.58 -4.35 1.72
C VAL A 143 8.61 -3.15 2.67
N GLU A 144 9.72 -2.91 3.35
CA GLU A 144 9.81 -1.82 4.34
C GLU A 144 9.61 -0.44 3.71
N GLU A 145 10.25 -0.18 2.57
CA GLU A 145 10.11 1.08 1.83
C GLU A 145 8.70 1.25 1.27
N TRP A 146 8.09 0.17 0.78
CA TRP A 146 6.70 0.19 0.33
C TRP A 146 5.76 0.54 1.49
N TYR A 147 5.94 -0.03 2.68
CA TYR A 147 5.13 0.33 3.85
C TYR A 147 5.37 1.78 4.31
N LYS A 148 6.61 2.28 4.30
CA LYS A 148 6.90 3.71 4.56
C LYS A 148 6.16 4.61 3.56
N HIS A 149 6.16 4.21 2.29
CA HIS A 149 5.46 4.92 1.22
C HIS A 149 3.93 4.88 1.40
N MET A 150 3.35 3.72 1.69
CA MET A 150 1.91 3.59 1.96
C MET A 150 1.48 4.40 3.20
N ARG A 151 2.33 4.45 4.23
CA ARG A 151 2.09 5.28 5.41
C ARG A 151 1.96 6.76 5.04
N ARG A 152 2.76 7.25 4.10
CA ARG A 152 2.64 8.64 3.61
C ARG A 152 1.26 8.90 3.02
N HIS A 153 0.77 8.05 2.12
CA HIS A 153 -0.58 8.20 1.56
C HIS A 153 -1.66 8.21 2.64
N PHE A 154 -1.64 7.23 3.55
CA PHE A 154 -2.75 7.05 4.48
C PHE A 154 -2.72 7.99 5.69
N PHE A 155 -1.55 8.26 6.24
CA PHE A 155 -1.41 9.07 7.45
C PHE A 155 -1.05 10.54 7.14
N VAL A 156 -0.12 10.79 6.22
CA VAL A 156 0.37 12.15 5.97
C VAL A 156 -0.54 12.88 4.99
N GLU A 157 -0.90 12.23 3.89
CA GLU A 157 -1.72 12.82 2.82
C GLU A 157 -3.23 12.66 3.07
N GLY A 158 -3.62 11.81 4.03
CA GLY A 158 -5.00 11.69 4.52
C GLY A 158 -5.92 10.85 3.63
N TYR A 159 -5.37 9.98 2.77
CA TYR A 159 -6.18 9.07 1.97
C TYR A 159 -7.03 8.17 2.88
N ARG A 160 -8.36 8.22 2.70
CA ARG A 160 -9.29 7.45 3.53
C ARG A 160 -9.32 5.98 3.07
N ILE A 161 -9.13 5.05 4.00
CA ILE A 161 -9.23 3.61 3.73
C ILE A 161 -10.63 3.10 4.06
N CYS A 162 -11.19 2.24 3.19
CA CYS A 162 -12.41 1.52 3.50
C CYS A 162 -12.09 0.41 4.50
N LYS A 163 -12.58 0.54 5.73
CA LYS A 163 -12.38 -0.43 6.81
C LYS A 163 -13.53 -1.43 6.84
N GLY A 164 -13.20 -2.71 6.93
CA GLY A 164 -14.18 -3.77 7.17
C GLY A 164 -14.51 -3.92 8.66
N LYS A 165 -15.37 -4.88 8.98
CA LYS A 165 -15.80 -5.19 10.36
C LYS A 165 -14.64 -5.53 11.30
N THR A 166 -13.52 -6.05 10.75
CA THR A 166 -12.32 -6.41 11.51
C THR A 166 -11.35 -5.24 11.71
N GLY A 167 -11.65 -4.06 11.18
CA GLY A 167 -10.75 -2.90 11.20
C GLY A 167 -9.69 -2.88 10.09
N ALA A 168 -9.46 -4.02 9.42
CA ALA A 168 -8.56 -4.11 8.26
C ALA A 168 -9.15 -3.47 7.00
N MET A 169 -8.29 -3.16 6.04
CA MET A 169 -8.72 -2.71 4.71
C MET A 169 -9.67 -3.72 4.08
N GLN A 170 -10.82 -3.23 3.60
CA GLN A 170 -11.86 -4.03 2.97
C GLN A 170 -11.66 -4.12 1.46
N ARG A 171 -11.92 -5.30 0.92
CA ARG A 171 -11.96 -5.53 -0.53
C ARG A 171 -13.09 -4.74 -1.17
N ARG A 172 -12.86 -4.21 -2.36
CA ARG A 172 -13.86 -3.41 -3.09
C ARG A 172 -15.18 -4.16 -3.28
N ARG A 173 -15.14 -5.44 -3.70
CA ARG A 173 -16.34 -6.29 -3.85
C ARG A 173 -17.16 -6.49 -2.58
N ASN A 174 -16.56 -6.32 -1.40
CA ASN A 174 -17.26 -6.47 -0.13
C ASN A 174 -17.83 -5.13 0.36
N CYS A 175 -17.47 -4.01 -0.25
CA CYS A 175 -17.94 -2.69 0.14
C CYS A 175 -19.42 -2.52 -0.24
N GLU A 176 -20.27 -2.25 0.75
CA GLU A 176 -21.73 -2.11 0.57
C GLU A 176 -22.08 -0.87 -0.28
N VAL A 177 -21.15 0.09 -0.38
CA VAL A 177 -21.24 1.25 -1.28
C VAL A 177 -20.66 0.85 -2.65
N ALA A 178 -21.38 -0.06 -3.32
CA ALA A 178 -20.95 -0.68 -4.57
C ALA A 178 -20.62 0.36 -5.65
N GLY A 179 -19.40 0.30 -6.20
CA GLY A 179 -18.95 1.13 -7.33
C GLY A 179 -18.68 2.61 -7.04
N HIS A 180 -19.17 3.15 -5.92
CA HIS A 180 -19.14 4.60 -5.64
C HIS A 180 -18.41 4.97 -4.34
N CYS A 181 -17.89 4.00 -3.59
CA CYS A 181 -17.13 4.31 -2.39
C CYS A 181 -15.85 5.09 -2.74
N PRO A 182 -15.67 6.33 -2.24
CA PRO A 182 -14.53 7.18 -2.57
C PRO A 182 -13.25 6.80 -1.81
N LYS A 183 -13.31 5.79 -0.93
CA LYS A 183 -12.19 5.34 -0.12
C LYS A 183 -11.27 4.39 -0.90
N ILE A 184 -10.04 4.22 -0.41
CA ILE A 184 -9.10 3.21 -0.88
C ILE A 184 -9.56 1.82 -0.42
N HIS A 185 -9.50 0.84 -1.32
CA HIS A 185 -9.83 -0.56 -1.08
C HIS A 185 -8.68 -1.44 -1.56
N SER A 186 -8.70 -2.69 -1.09
CA SER A 186 -8.13 -3.81 -1.82
C SER A 186 -9.15 -4.47 -2.74
#